data_AF-A0A7X8V3P8-F1
#
_entry.id   AF-A0A7X8V3P8-F1
#
_cell.length_a   1.000
_cell.length_b   1.000
_cell.length_c   1.000
_cell.angle_alpha   90.00
_cell.angle_beta   90.00
_cell.angle_gamma   90.00
#
_symmetry.space_group_name_H-M   'P 1'
#
loop_
_entity.id
_entity.type
_entity.pdbx_description
1 polymer ?
#
loop_
_entity_poly.entity_id
_entity_poly.type
_entity_poly.pdbx_seq_one_letter_code
_entity_poly.pdbx_strand_id
1 'polypeptide(L)'
;YTPLSQAALETLAIIAYKQPVTRAEIEALRGVSVDSSINTLLERGLIEEKGRKDGPGRPILYATTGNFLKYFGLNDLSELPAIEDLTIPGTAVESIMNIDH
;
A
#
# COMPACT_ATOMS: atom_id res chain seq x y z
N TYR A 1 -11.66 -11.87 -9.14
CA TYR A 1 -10.96 -10.59 -8.95
C TYR A 1 -9.69 -10.62 -9.77
N THR A 2 -9.41 -9.57 -10.55
CA THR A 2 -8.10 -9.46 -11.22
C THR A 2 -7.02 -9.24 -10.16
N PRO A 3 -5.94 -10.01 -10.14
CA PRO A 3 -4.86 -9.82 -9.16
C PRO A 3 -4.31 -8.38 -9.25
N LEU A 4 -3.82 -7.85 -8.13
CA LEU A 4 -3.08 -6.60 -8.14
C LEU A 4 -1.75 -6.82 -8.87
N SER A 5 -1.31 -5.83 -9.65
CA SER A 5 0.04 -5.86 -10.20
C SER A 5 1.06 -5.75 -9.08
N GLN A 6 2.29 -6.25 -9.31
CA GLN A 6 3.38 -6.12 -8.35
C GLN A 6 3.60 -4.65 -7.95
N ALA A 7 3.55 -3.72 -8.91
CA ALA A 7 3.68 -2.30 -8.63
C ALA A 7 2.59 -1.74 -7.72
N ALA A 8 1.34 -2.21 -7.86
CA ALA A 8 0.24 -1.84 -6.98
C ALA A 8 0.41 -2.44 -5.58
N LEU A 9 0.86 -3.69 -5.48
CA LEU A 9 1.16 -4.33 -4.19
C LEU A 9 2.28 -3.62 -3.43
N GLU A 10 3.37 -3.30 -4.11
CA GLU A 10 4.50 -2.58 -3.48
C GLU A 10 4.09 -1.17 -3.03
N THR A 11 3.28 -0.47 -3.83
CA THR A 11 2.72 0.83 -3.45
C THR A 11 1.79 0.71 -2.25
N LEU A 12 0.93 -0.31 -2.23
CA LEU A 12 0.02 -0.59 -1.13
C LEU A 12 0.76 -0.89 0.17
N ALA A 13 1.84 -1.68 0.10
CA ALA A 13 2.68 -1.98 1.25
C ALA A 13 3.26 -0.69 1.85
N ILE A 14 3.82 0.20 1.03
CA ILE A 14 4.35 1.49 1.52
C ILE A 14 3.26 2.28 2.26
N ILE A 15 2.06 2.36 1.69
CA ILE A 15 0.94 3.07 2.33
C ILE A 15 0.57 2.40 3.66
N ALA A 16 0.43 1.08 3.69
CA ALA A 16 0.06 0.34 4.90
C ALA A 16 1.03 0.59 6.07
N TYR A 17 2.34 0.62 5.79
CA TYR A 17 3.37 0.79 6.81
C TYR A 17 3.75 2.24 7.14
N LYS A 18 3.51 3.19 6.24
CA LYS A 18 3.92 4.60 6.40
C LYS A 18 2.76 5.58 6.53
N GLN A 19 1.52 5.10 6.50
CA GLN A 19 0.34 5.95 6.62
C GLN A 19 0.33 6.81 7.90
N PRO A 20 -0.20 8.04 7.84
CA PRO A 20 -0.64 8.74 6.62
C PRO A 20 0.55 9.23 5.78
N VAL A 21 0.54 8.97 4.47
CA VAL A 21 1.67 9.25 3.56
C VAL A 21 1.24 9.98 2.29
N THR A 22 2.07 10.88 1.75
CA THR A 22 1.78 11.60 0.50
C THR A 22 2.25 10.84 -0.74
N ARG A 23 1.65 11.15 -1.90
CA ARG A 23 2.11 10.63 -3.21
C ARG A 23 3.62 10.81 -3.40
N ALA A 24 4.13 12.00 -3.13
CA ALA A 24 5.55 12.32 -3.32
C ALA A 24 6.48 11.48 -2.42
N GLU A 25 6.06 11.20 -1.18
CA GLU A 25 6.82 10.32 -0.27
C GLU A 25 6.85 8.87 -0.78
N ILE A 26 5.74 8.39 -1.35
CA ILE A 26 5.68 7.06 -1.97
C ILE A 26 6.60 7.00 -3.20
N GLU A 27 6.52 8.00 -4.09
CA GLU A 27 7.37 8.10 -5.29
C GLU A 27 8.86 8.11 -4.91
N ALA A 28 9.23 8.85 -3.87
CA ALA A 28 10.60 8.91 -3.37
C ALA A 28 11.13 7.55 -2.87
N LEU A 29 10.27 6.74 -2.25
CA LEU A 29 10.62 5.39 -1.79
C LEU A 29 10.68 4.38 -2.95
N ARG A 30 9.80 4.52 -3.95
CA ARG A 30 9.70 3.62 -5.11
C ARG A 30 10.72 3.93 -6.20
N GLY A 31 11.19 5.17 -6.28
CA GLY A 31 12.04 5.65 -7.36
C GLY A 31 11.35 5.76 -8.72
N VAL A 32 10.03 5.53 -8.80
CA VAL A 32 9.22 5.57 -10.03
C VAL A 32 7.84 6.19 -9.76
N SER A 33 7.16 6.63 -10.81
CA SER A 33 5.79 7.17 -10.72
C SER A 33 4.80 6.13 -10.23
N VAL A 34 3.87 6.55 -9.36
CA VAL A 34 2.89 5.68 -8.69
C VAL A 34 1.44 6.02 -9.01
N ASP A 35 1.18 6.95 -9.93
CA ASP A 35 -0.17 7.45 -10.23
C ASP A 35 -1.15 6.32 -10.61
N SER A 36 -0.74 5.39 -11.47
CA SER A 36 -1.57 4.25 -11.86
C SER A 36 -1.85 3.30 -10.68
N SER A 37 -0.84 3.08 -9.83
CA SER A 37 -0.99 2.24 -8.63
C SER A 37 -1.94 2.87 -7.62
N ILE A 38 -1.79 4.17 -7.33
CA ILE A 38 -2.69 4.90 -6.42
C ILE A 38 -4.12 4.88 -6.96
N ASN A 39 -4.33 5.19 -8.25
CA ASN A 39 -5.66 5.14 -8.85
C ASN A 39 -6.29 3.75 -8.74
N THR A 40 -5.54 2.70 -9.09
CA THR A 40 -6.04 1.32 -8.98
C THR A 40 -6.43 0.95 -7.56
N LEU A 41 -5.65 1.38 -6.56
CA LEU A 41 -5.91 1.08 -5.16
C LEU A 41 -7.11 1.87 -4.60
N LEU A 42 -7.29 3.13 -5.04
CA LEU A 42 -8.47 3.95 -4.73
C LEU A 42 -9.73 3.35 -5.35
N GLU A 43 -9.69 2.97 -6.63
CA GLU A 43 -10.82 2.36 -7.34
C GLU A 43 -11.26 1.03 -6.72
N ARG A 44 -10.29 0.26 -6.20
CA ARG A 44 -10.56 -0.98 -5.45
C ARG A 44 -10.96 -0.73 -3.99
N GLY A 45 -10.93 0.52 -3.53
CA GLY A 45 -11.24 0.91 -2.16
C GLY A 45 -10.28 0.33 -1.13
N LEU A 46 -9.05 -0.03 -1.50
CA LEU A 46 -8.02 -0.55 -0.58
C LEU A 46 -7.31 0.58 0.16
N ILE A 47 -7.27 1.78 -0.43
CA ILE A 47 -6.76 3.00 0.19
C ILE A 47 -7.80 4.12 0.10
N GLU A 48 -7.64 5.14 0.93
CA GLU A 48 -8.48 6.35 0.97
C GLU A 48 -7.63 7.60 1.23
N GLU A 49 -8.22 8.76 0.93
CA GLU A 49 -7.64 10.06 1.25
C GLU A 49 -7.90 10.41 2.73
N LYS A 50 -6.84 10.50 3.54
CA LYS A 50 -6.90 10.82 4.98
C LYS A 50 -6.67 12.31 5.27
N GLY A 51 -7.02 13.17 4.32
CA GLY A 51 -6.83 14.62 4.41
C GLY A 51 -5.61 15.11 3.65
N ARG A 52 -5.01 16.21 4.11
CA ARG A 52 -3.89 16.88 3.45
C ARG A 52 -2.80 17.24 4.44
N LYS A 53 -1.54 17.10 4.03
CA LYS A 53 -0.37 17.49 4.83
C LYS A 53 -0.27 19.02 4.89
N ASP A 54 0.01 19.56 6.06
CA ASP A 54 0.33 20.99 6.19
C ASP A 54 1.67 21.30 5.52
N GLY A 55 1.68 22.38 4.73
CA GLY A 55 2.84 22.80 3.96
C GLY A 55 2.51 23.26 2.53
N PRO A 56 3.54 23.68 1.77
CA PRO A 56 3.37 24.15 0.40
C PRO A 56 2.74 23.08 -0.50
N GLY A 57 1.73 23.49 -1.28
CA GLY A 57 0.98 22.60 -2.17
C GLY A 57 -0.10 21.74 -1.48
N ARG A 58 -0.09 21.64 -0.14
CA ARG A 58 -1.05 20.85 0.67
C ARG A 58 -1.37 19.48 0.06
N PRO A 59 -0.36 18.61 -0.10
CA PRO A 59 -0.51 17.34 -0.79
C PRO A 59 -1.48 16.41 -0.04
N ILE A 60 -2.18 15.57 -0.80
CA ILE A 60 -3.10 14.57 -0.28
C ILE A 60 -2.32 13.52 0.53
N LEU A 61 -2.89 13.13 1.67
CA LEU A 61 -2.42 12.02 2.49
C LEU A 61 -3.26 10.78 2.20
N TYR A 62 -2.61 9.64 2.04
CA TYR A 62 -3.25 8.35 1.79
C TYR A 62 -3.09 7.42 3.00
N ALA A 63 -4.09 6.56 3.19
CA ALA A 63 -4.14 5.55 4.25
C ALA A 63 -4.90 4.30 3.75
N THR A 64 -4.72 3.17 4.44
CA THR A 64 -5.48 1.94 4.13
C THR A 64 -6.89 2.00 4.70
N THR A 65 -7.84 1.35 4.03
CA THR A 65 -9.24 1.27 4.49
C THR A 65 -9.53 -0.01 5.26
N GLY A 66 -10.74 -0.16 5.79
CA GLY A 66 -11.20 -1.45 6.31
C GLY A 66 -11.32 -2.55 5.24
N ASN A 67 -11.45 -2.21 3.95
CA ASN A 67 -11.46 -3.20 2.88
C ASN A 67 -10.08 -3.80 2.65
N PHE A 68 -9.00 -3.04 2.92
CA PHE A 68 -7.65 -3.60 2.94
C PHE A 68 -7.54 -4.72 3.97
N LEU A 69 -7.97 -4.49 5.20
CA LEU A 69 -7.93 -5.50 6.26
C LEU A 69 -8.71 -6.77 5.85
N LYS A 70 -9.93 -6.60 5.32
CA LYS A 70 -10.73 -7.72 4.79
C LYS A 70 -10.06 -8.45 3.64
N TYR A 71 -9.41 -7.72 2.73
CA TYR A 71 -8.73 -8.30 1.58
C TYR A 71 -7.53 -9.16 1.98
N PHE A 72 -6.82 -8.78 3.04
CA PHE A 72 -5.66 -9.51 3.58
C PHE A 72 -6.00 -10.47 4.73
N GLY A 73 -7.28 -10.58 5.10
CA GLY A 73 -7.71 -11.43 6.21
C GLY A 73 -7.21 -10.97 7.59
N LEU A 74 -6.94 -9.67 7.75
CA LEU A 74 -6.46 -9.07 8.99
C LEU A 74 -7.62 -8.45 9.77
N ASN A 75 -7.53 -8.46 11.10
CA ASN A 75 -8.43 -7.74 11.98
C ASN A 75 -7.90 -6.33 12.30
N ASP A 76 -6.57 -6.18 12.37
CA ASP A 76 -5.91 -4.91 12.67
C ASP A 76 -4.60 -4.70 11.88
N LEU A 77 -4.18 -3.45 11.73
CA LEU A 77 -2.90 -3.09 11.11
C LEU A 77 -1.68 -3.59 11.90
N SER A 78 -1.83 -3.84 13.21
CA SER A 78 -0.77 -4.43 14.03
C SER A 78 -0.40 -5.86 13.64
N GLU A 79 -1.27 -6.54 12.88
CA GLU A 79 -1.01 -7.90 12.37
C GLU A 79 -0.17 -7.90 11.09
N LEU A 80 0.19 -6.72 10.57
CA LEU A 80 1.10 -6.63 9.45
C LEU A 80 2.50 -7.11 9.86
N PRO A 81 3.18 -7.94 9.02
CA PRO A 81 4.53 -8.38 9.30
C PRO A 81 5.50 -7.19 9.39
N ALA A 82 6.56 -7.31 10.19
CA ALA A 82 7.56 -6.25 10.28
C ALA A 82 8.20 -6.00 8.91
N ILE A 83 8.49 -4.73 8.59
CA ILE A 83 9.12 -4.33 7.30
C ILE A 83 10.47 -5.04 7.09
N GLU A 84 11.18 -5.38 8.16
CA GLU A 84 12.46 -6.10 8.12
C GLU A 84 12.31 -7.51 7.50
N ASP A 85 11.12 -8.11 7.56
CA ASP A 85 10.80 -9.39 6.92
C ASP A 85 10.52 -9.23 5.42
N LEU A 86 10.20 -8.00 4.96
CA LEU A 86 10.09 -7.64 3.55
C LEU A 86 11.48 -7.35 2.98
N THR A 87 12.40 -8.29 3.12
CA THR A 87 13.55 -8.29 2.21
C THR A 87 12.95 -8.53 0.83
N ILE A 88 13.04 -7.55 -0.07
CA ILE A 88 12.66 -7.71 -1.48
C ILE A 88 13.93 -8.05 -2.28
N PRO A 89 14.45 -9.29 -2.27
CA PRO A 89 14.89 -9.91 -3.50
C PRO A 89 13.65 -10.45 -4.23
N GLY A 90 13.64 -10.42 -5.56
CA GLY A 90 12.49 -10.70 -6.43
C GLY A 90 11.86 -12.11 -6.38
N THR A 91 11.62 -12.66 -5.19
CA THR A 91 11.06 -13.98 -4.90
C THR A 91 10.15 -14.02 -3.67
N ALA A 92 10.07 -12.95 -2.85
CA ALA A 92 9.28 -12.99 -1.59
C ALA A 92 7.76 -12.80 -1.76
N VAL A 93 7.29 -12.31 -2.91
CA VAL A 93 5.84 -12.14 -3.19
C VAL A 93 5.08 -13.46 -3.29
N GLU A 94 5.78 -14.57 -3.57
CA GLU A 94 5.16 -15.90 -3.69
C GLU A 94 4.82 -16.51 -2.32
N SER A 95 5.56 -16.16 -1.26
CA SER A 95 5.34 -16.75 0.07
C SER A 95 4.16 -16.13 0.84
N ILE A 96 3.79 -14.89 0.53
CA ILE A 96 2.64 -14.21 1.16
C ILE A 96 1.32 -14.58 0.45
N MET A 97 1.39 -15.07 -0.79
CA MET A 97 0.21 -15.43 -1.61
C MET A 97 -0.13 -16.93 -1.63
N ASN A 98 0.66 -17.80 -1.00
CA ASN A 98 0.42 -19.25 -1.01
C ASN A 98 -0.13 -19.81 0.31
N ILE A 99 -1.09 -19.10 0.93
CA ILE A 99 -2.02 -19.77 1.86
C ILE A 99 -3.17 -20.31 1.01
N ASP A 100 -2.97 -21.53 0.53
CA ASP A 100 -4.03 -22.42 0.08
C ASP A 100 -5.06 -22.60 1.20
N HIS A 101 -6.24 -22.00 1.04
CA HIS A 101 -7.53 -22.71 1.09
C HIS A 101 -8.63 -21.94 0.37
#